data_AF-H2FU52-F1
#
_entry.id   AF-H2FU52-F1
#
_cell.length_a   1.000
_cell.length_b   1.000
_cell.length_c   1.000
_cell.angle_alpha   90.00
_cell.angle_beta   90.00
_cell.angle_gamma   90.00
#
_symmetry.space_group_name_H-M   'P 1'
#
loop_
_entity.id
_entity.type
_entity.pdbx_description
1 polymer ?
#
loop_
_entity_poly.entity_id
_entity_poly.type
_entity_poly.pdbx_seq_one_letter_code
_entity_poly.pdbx_strand_id
1 'polypeptide(L)'
;MLELDTSFNTTLGPLHEDYEDRVIRLMTQSSVPNVEVYVASAVDVAISKLGRFSERDRLDIQALLQLPHVSSAEFERLAQEAISYYVGEPTRILCNMKMVLNDYYSEGSSQ
;
A
#
# COMPACT_ATOMS: atom_id res chain seq x y z
N MET A 1 12.01 -24.01 -10.43
CA MET A 1 13.10 -23.33 -9.71
C MET A 1 12.50 -22.72 -8.46
N LEU A 2 13.03 -23.03 -7.28
CA LEU A 2 12.54 -22.46 -6.02
C LEU A 2 13.32 -21.16 -5.77
N GLU A 3 12.62 -20.04 -5.66
CA GLU A 3 13.22 -18.72 -5.42
C GLU A 3 12.90 -18.30 -3.98
N LEU A 4 13.93 -18.00 -3.20
CA LEU A 4 13.78 -17.54 -1.81
C LEU A 4 13.67 -16.02 -1.80
N ASP A 5 12.48 -15.52 -1.48
CA ASP A 5 12.21 -14.09 -1.29
C ASP A 5 12.76 -13.66 0.09
N THR A 6 13.93 -13.01 0.09
CA THR A 6 14.57 -12.49 1.31
C THR A 6 13.81 -11.32 1.94
N SER A 7 12.82 -10.77 1.23
CA SER A 7 11.92 -9.72 1.72
C SER A 7 10.60 -10.26 2.29
N PHE A 8 10.40 -11.59 2.24
CA PHE A 8 9.19 -12.22 2.74
C PHE A 8 9.07 -12.08 4.27
N ASN A 9 8.00 -11.45 4.72
CA ASN A 9 7.57 -11.44 6.10
C ASN A 9 6.10 -11.90 6.19
N THR A 10 5.72 -12.51 7.32
CA THR A 10 4.32 -12.89 7.60
C THR A 10 3.54 -11.77 8.27
N THR A 11 4.23 -10.72 8.72
CA THR A 11 3.66 -9.48 9.22
C THR A 11 3.15 -8.64 8.06
N LEU A 12 2.04 -7.93 8.25
CA LEU A 12 1.68 -6.85 7.34
C LEU A 12 2.85 -5.86 7.27
N GLY A 13 3.15 -5.35 6.07
CA GLY A 13 4.09 -4.23 5.92
C GLY A 13 3.58 -2.99 6.67
N PRO A 14 4.26 -1.84 6.55
CA PRO A 14 3.83 -0.63 7.24
C PRO A 14 2.36 -0.36 6.92
N LEU A 15 1.55 -0.17 7.95
CA LEU A 15 0.14 0.20 7.82
C LEU A 15 -0.05 1.44 8.68
N HIS A 16 -0.83 2.39 8.18
CA HIS A 16 -1.10 3.61 8.94
C HIS A 16 -1.87 3.27 10.23
N GLU A 17 -1.58 3.95 11.34
CA GLU A 17 -2.23 3.66 12.64
C GLU A 17 -3.76 3.78 12.56
N ASP A 18 -4.26 4.86 11.94
CA ASP A 18 -5.69 5.09 11.73
C ASP A 18 -6.27 4.46 10.46
N TYR A 19 -5.69 3.38 9.91
CA TYR A 19 -6.22 2.77 8.67
C TYR A 19 -7.66 2.25 8.84
N GLU A 20 -8.05 1.89 10.07
CA GLU A 20 -9.39 1.39 10.39
C GLU A 20 -10.48 2.43 10.11
N ASP A 21 -10.17 3.73 10.24
CA ASP A 21 -11.10 4.82 9.94
C ASP A 21 -11.36 4.97 8.42
N ARG A 22 -10.54 4.33 7.58
CA ARG A 22 -10.59 4.41 6.11
C ARG A 22 -10.96 3.10 5.45
N VAL A 23 -11.48 2.13 6.21
CA VAL A 23 -11.92 0.85 5.63
C VAL A 23 -13.20 1.04 4.81
N ILE A 24 -13.27 0.30 3.71
CA ILE A 24 -14.43 0.25 2.83
C ILE A 24 -15.16 -1.07 3.09
N ARG A 25 -16.45 -0.99 3.43
CA ARG A 25 -17.29 -2.18 3.57
C ARG A 25 -17.51 -2.80 2.20
N LEU A 26 -17.04 -4.03 2.04
CA LEU A 26 -17.23 -4.82 0.83
C LEU A 26 -18.69 -5.27 0.78
N MET A 27 -19.49 -4.61 -0.04
CA MET A 27 -20.88 -4.97 -0.31
C MET A 27 -20.92 -6.22 -1.20
N THR A 28 -20.70 -7.40 -0.63
CA THR A 28 -20.91 -8.67 -1.35
C THR A 28 -22.31 -9.17 -1.11
N GLN A 29 -22.91 -9.75 -2.15
CA GLN A 29 -24.05 -10.65 -1.99
C GLN A 29 -23.52 -11.96 -1.40
N SER A 30 -23.16 -11.93 -0.11
CA SER A 30 -22.68 -13.13 0.58
C SER A 30 -23.87 -14.05 0.86
N SER A 31 -23.76 -15.30 0.45
CA SER A 31 -24.67 -16.38 0.87
C SER A 31 -24.47 -16.80 2.32
N VAL A 32 -23.46 -16.23 3.00
CA VAL A 32 -23.18 -16.48 4.42
C VAL A 32 -23.86 -15.38 5.23
N PRO A 33 -24.96 -15.67 5.95
CA PRO A 33 -25.61 -14.69 6.79
C PRO A 33 -24.65 -14.23 7.91
N ASN A 34 -24.70 -12.94 8.24
CA ASN A 34 -23.99 -12.30 9.37
C ASN A 34 -22.46 -12.15 9.27
N VAL A 35 -21.88 -12.23 8.07
CA VAL A 35 -20.46 -11.88 7.86
C VAL A 35 -20.34 -10.56 7.12
N GLU A 36 -19.64 -9.61 7.72
CA GLU A 36 -19.29 -8.34 7.08
C GLU A 36 -17.79 -8.31 6.79
N VAL A 37 -17.42 -7.92 5.57
CA VAL A 37 -16.04 -7.82 5.14
C VAL A 37 -15.69 -6.36 4.94
N TYR A 38 -14.61 -5.92 5.57
CA TYR A 38 -14.05 -4.59 5.44
C TYR A 38 -12.67 -4.70 4.82
N VAL A 39 -12.37 -3.83 3.87
CA VAL A 39 -11.08 -3.79 3.17
C VAL A 39 -10.45 -2.43 3.43
N ALA A 40 -9.14 -2.41 3.68
CA ALA A 40 -8.40 -1.16 3.79
C ALA A 40 -8.54 -0.31 2.51
N SER A 41 -8.41 1.01 2.64
CA SER A 41 -8.44 1.92 1.48
C SER A 41 -7.34 1.56 0.47
N ALA A 42 -7.51 1.95 -0.78
CA ALA A 42 -6.48 1.73 -1.80
C ALA A 42 -5.11 2.34 -1.40
N VAL A 43 -5.13 3.48 -0.71
CA VAL A 43 -3.92 4.14 -0.17
C VAL A 43 -3.27 3.28 0.91
N ASP A 44 -4.04 2.79 1.88
CA ASP A 44 -3.51 1.97 2.98
C ASP A 44 -2.99 0.60 2.47
N VAL A 45 -3.65 0.02 1.47
CA VAL A 45 -3.14 -1.18 0.78
C VAL A 45 -1.80 -0.89 0.10
N ALA A 46 -1.66 0.25 -0.59
CA ALA A 46 -0.41 0.65 -1.23
C ALA A 46 0.72 0.85 -0.20
N ILE A 47 0.43 1.45 0.96
CA ILE A 47 1.41 1.63 2.04
C ILE A 47 1.88 0.26 2.55
N SER A 48 0.96 -0.68 2.78
CA SER A 48 1.32 -2.05 3.23
C SER A 48 2.30 -2.77 2.32
N LYS A 49 2.30 -2.45 1.02
CA LYS A 49 3.15 -3.04 0.00
C LYS A 49 4.58 -2.50 -0.02
N LEU A 50 4.83 -1.33 0.58
CA LEU A 50 6.18 -0.72 0.68
C LEU A 50 7.15 -1.55 1.54
N GLY A 51 6.63 -2.41 2.44
CA GLY A 51 7.46 -3.25 3.30
C GLY A 51 8.14 -4.40 2.56
N ARG A 52 7.40 -5.07 1.67
CA ARG A 52 7.94 -6.16 0.83
C ARG A 52 8.64 -5.60 -0.40
N PHE A 53 7.94 -4.71 -1.10
CA PHE A 53 8.45 -3.99 -2.26
C PHE A 53 9.04 -4.88 -3.36
N SER A 54 8.41 -6.03 -3.60
CA SER A 54 8.74 -6.87 -4.76
C SER A 54 8.32 -6.20 -6.08
N GLU A 55 8.76 -6.72 -7.22
CA GLU A 55 8.34 -6.18 -8.52
C GLU A 55 6.81 -6.20 -8.70
N ARG A 56 6.14 -7.26 -8.22
CA ARG A 56 4.68 -7.31 -8.21
C ARG A 56 4.08 -6.22 -7.32
N ASP A 57 4.65 -6.00 -6.14
CA ASP A 57 4.17 -4.96 -5.23
C ASP A 57 4.34 -3.56 -5.83
N ARG A 58 5.41 -3.29 -6.58
CA ARG A 58 5.60 -2.03 -7.30
C ARG A 58 4.49 -1.80 -8.32
N LEU A 59 4.20 -2.79 -9.16
CA LEU A 59 3.12 -2.72 -10.15
C LEU A 59 1.75 -2.53 -9.49
N ASP A 60 1.50 -3.25 -8.39
CA ASP A 60 0.25 -3.10 -7.62
C ASP A 60 0.12 -1.69 -7.04
N ILE A 61 1.20 -1.13 -6.47
CA ILE A 61 1.19 0.24 -5.93
C ILE A 61 0.91 1.25 -7.05
N GLN A 62 1.56 1.13 -8.21
CA GLN A 62 1.29 2.02 -9.35
C GLN A 62 -0.18 1.93 -9.78
N ALA A 63 -0.71 0.71 -9.92
CA ALA A 63 -2.11 0.51 -10.29
C ALA A 63 -3.09 1.14 -9.28
N LEU A 64 -2.78 1.07 -7.98
CA LEU A 64 -3.57 1.69 -6.92
C LEU A 64 -3.51 3.22 -6.97
N LEU A 65 -2.34 3.81 -7.22
CA LEU A 65 -2.16 5.27 -7.33
C LEU A 65 -2.82 5.87 -8.58
N GLN A 66 -3.07 5.07 -9.62
CA GLN A 66 -3.79 5.49 -10.83
C GLN A 66 -5.32 5.46 -10.67
N LEU A 67 -5.85 4.99 -9.54
CA LEU A 67 -7.29 5.01 -9.30
C LEU A 67 -7.80 6.45 -9.15
N PRO A 68 -8.97 6.79 -9.74
CA PRO A 68 -9.44 8.18 -9.83
C PRO A 68 -9.78 8.84 -8.49
N HIS A 69 -9.89 8.06 -7.42
CA HIS A 69 -10.20 8.52 -6.06
C HIS A 69 -8.97 8.48 -5.14
N VAL A 70 -7.79 8.15 -5.67
CA VAL A 70 -6.54 8.09 -4.91
C VAL A 70 -5.73 9.35 -5.18
N SER A 71 -5.25 9.98 -4.12
CA SER A 71 -4.36 11.15 -4.18
C SER A 71 -2.93 10.74 -3.86
N SER A 72 -1.99 11.00 -4.77
CA SER A 72 -0.57 10.73 -4.53
C SER A 72 -0.01 11.53 -3.35
N ALA A 73 -0.52 12.76 -3.13
CA ALA A 73 -0.15 13.59 -1.99
C ALA A 73 -0.67 13.02 -0.66
N GLU A 74 -1.88 12.44 -0.66
CA GLU A 74 -2.41 11.76 0.52
C GLU A 74 -1.63 10.48 0.81
N PHE A 75 -1.31 9.70 -0.23
CA PHE A 75 -0.44 8.54 -0.11
C PHE A 75 0.92 8.89 0.49
N GLU A 76 1.61 9.93 -0.01
CA GLU A 76 2.90 10.36 0.52
C GLU A 76 2.81 10.75 2.00
N ARG A 77 1.79 11.53 2.38
CA ARG A 77 1.59 11.94 3.77
C ARG A 77 1.34 10.74 4.68
N LEU A 78 0.37 9.88 4.34
CA LEU A 78 0.01 8.72 5.15
C LEU A 78 1.15 7.69 5.20
N ALA A 79 1.88 7.49 4.10
CA ALA A 79 3.05 6.64 4.09
C ALA A 79 4.13 7.16 5.05
N GLN A 80 4.39 8.46 5.04
CA GLN A 80 5.38 9.08 5.92
C GLN A 80 5.00 8.94 7.41
N GLU A 81 3.71 9.09 7.73
CA GLU A 81 3.15 8.88 9.07
C GLU A 81 3.28 7.39 9.48
N ALA A 82 2.86 6.46 8.63
CA ALA A 82 2.97 5.02 8.89
C ALA A 82 4.43 4.58 9.10
N ILE A 83 5.37 5.12 8.33
CA ILE A 83 6.80 4.82 8.47
C ILE A 83 7.35 5.34 9.81
N SER A 84 6.84 6.46 10.32
CA SER A 84 7.34 7.04 11.58
C SER A 84 7.11 6.14 12.79
N TYR A 85 6.08 5.30 12.75
CA TYR A 85 5.74 4.33 13.79
C TYR A 85 6.13 2.89 13.44
N TYR A 86 6.69 2.66 12.25
CA TYR A 86 7.04 1.31 11.78
C TYR A 86 8.24 0.74 12.55
N VAL A 87 8.03 -0.42 13.18
CA VAL A 87 9.08 -1.17 13.87
C VAL A 87 9.87 -2.00 12.84
N GLY A 88 11.04 -1.49 12.44
CA GLY A 88 11.93 -2.16 11.49
C GLY A 88 12.99 -1.22 10.90
N GLU A 89 13.18 -1.26 9.58
CA GLU A 89 14.12 -0.39 8.85
C GLU A 89 13.38 0.74 8.10
N PRO A 90 13.04 1.87 8.77
CA PRO A 90 12.23 2.93 8.17
C PRO A 90 12.90 3.60 6.98
N THR A 91 14.24 3.70 6.98
CA THR A 91 15.01 4.28 5.85
C THR A 91 14.77 3.52 4.56
N ARG A 92 14.72 2.18 4.60
CA ARG A 92 14.47 1.36 3.42
C ARG A 92 13.07 1.62 2.86
N ILE A 93 12.06 1.71 3.73
CA ILE A 93 10.67 1.97 3.33
C ILE A 93 10.52 3.39 2.77
N LEU A 94 11.20 4.39 3.35
CA LEU A 94 11.25 5.74 2.80
C LEU A 94 11.84 5.77 1.39
N CYS A 95 12.92 5.02 1.15
CA CYS A 95 13.50 4.90 -0.19
C CYS A 95 12.51 4.27 -1.17
N ASN A 96 11.83 3.18 -0.78
CA ASN A 96 10.81 2.53 -1.60
C ASN A 96 9.67 3.49 -1.97
N MET A 97 9.16 4.25 -1.01
CA MET A 97 8.12 5.26 -1.21
C MET A 97 8.56 6.32 -2.23
N LYS A 98 9.77 6.87 -2.08
CA LYS A 98 10.33 7.86 -2.99
C LYS A 98 10.50 7.32 -4.42
N MET A 99 10.92 6.05 -4.56
CA MET A 99 11.04 5.40 -5.86
C MET A 99 9.67 5.31 -6.55
N VAL A 100 8.64 4.84 -5.85
CA VAL A 100 7.26 4.76 -6.39
C VAL A 100 6.75 6.12 -6.84
N LEU A 101 6.90 7.15 -6.00
CA LEU A 101 6.43 8.49 -6.31
C LEU A 101 7.14 9.05 -7.54
N ASN A 102 8.46 8.86 -7.63
CA ASN A 102 9.24 9.27 -8.80
C ASN A 102 8.76 8.56 -10.08
N ASP A 103 8.56 7.24 -10.01
CA ASP A 103 8.05 6.45 -11.13
C ASP A 103 6.66 6.95 -11.57
N TYR A 104 5.75 7.16 -10.61
CA TYR A 104 4.39 7.67 -10.85
C TYR A 104 4.37 9.04 -11.54
N TYR A 105 5.17 10.00 -11.07
CA TYR A 105 5.25 11.33 -11.68
C TYR A 105 5.92 11.31 -13.07
N SER A 106 6.85 10.37 -13.30
CA SER A 106 7.48 10.21 -14.61
C SER A 106 6.51 9.67 -15.67
N GLU A 107 5.60 8.79 -15.28
CA GLU A 107 4.55 8.25 -16.15
C GLU A 107 3.46 9.29 -16.44
N GLY A 108 3.08 10.09 -15.43
CA GLY A 108 2.09 11.17 -15.59
C GLY A 108 2.58 12.37 -16.43
N SER A 109 3.89 12.54 -16.60
CA SER A 109 4.49 13.60 -17.43
C SER A 109 4.53 13.27 -18.93
N SER A 110 4.11 12.05 -19.30
CA SER A 110 4.14 11.54 -20.68
C SER A 110 2.75 11.49 -21.36
N GLN A 111 1.74 12.13 -20.76
CA GLN A 111 0.37 12.24 -21.29
C GLN A 111 -0.01 13.68 -21.61
#